data_AF-A0A149VZI9-F1
#
_entry.id   AF-A0A149VZI9-F1
#
_cell.length_a   1.000
_cell.length_b   1.000
_cell.length_c   1.000
_cell.angle_alpha   90.00
_cell.angle_beta   90.00
_cell.angle_gamma   90.00
#
_symmetry.space_group_name_H-M   'P 1'
#
loop_
_entity.id
_entity.type
_entity.pdbx_description
1 polymer ?
#
loop_
_entity_poly.entity_id
_entity_poly.type
_entity_poly.pdbx_seq_one_letter_code
_entity_poly.pdbx_strand_id
1 'polypeptide(L)'
;MQALRHALRSGRLHQAYLLTGTRGVGKTTLARLMARGLNCEQGPTDVPCGHCPACIGIEEGRFPDLLEVDAATNTRVEEMRELLENTQYLPVAGRFKVYLIDEVHMLSRSAFNAMLKTLEEPPPHVKFILATTDPQKVPVTVLSRCLQFSLRPLPPAQIADRLRHVLEQEQLSFEASALPLLAAAAQGSLRDALSLLDQALAFGGGEVRQEPVRAMLGTLERSALLDLVRALAESDGETLIACADTLAEHSLSFDHALQELAVLFHDLALLQAIPKAPALQDSARELGAWRERWPASTLQLLYQITVQARRDLPFAPDERAGFRMALLRLLAFQPGPPVPLPAPSPVPFAHPTVPDLAPAPAAAPQRARLPPAIDDWAGLVERLQLMGMTHELARHVEWLGMTQHQIRLRLARKFAHLLPYQENLRTGLESVLDCDLRLSIELGDEEGTSVAQQEAQTQAQAHQRALQTLAQDPFTQAVRDVLGGTLVESSVKPLPQGEKS
;
A
#
# COMPACT_ATOMS: atom_id res chain seq x y z
N MET A 1 29.75 6.20 -11.39
CA MET A 1 30.68 5.08 -11.65
C MET A 1 32.16 5.48 -11.68
N GLN A 2 32.58 6.49 -12.44
CA GLN A 2 34.02 6.89 -12.50
C GLN A 2 34.60 7.26 -11.12
N ALA A 3 33.86 7.99 -10.29
CA ALA A 3 34.28 8.35 -8.94
C ALA A 3 34.54 7.14 -8.03
N LEU A 4 33.70 6.10 -8.11
CA LEU A 4 33.87 4.85 -7.36
C LEU A 4 35.13 4.09 -7.81
N ARG A 5 35.33 3.97 -9.14
CA ARG A 5 36.53 3.33 -9.70
C ARG A 5 37.81 4.07 -9.28
N HIS A 6 37.77 5.39 -9.27
CA HIS A 6 38.90 6.21 -8.84
C HIS A 6 39.18 6.07 -7.33
N ALA A 7 38.14 6.00 -6.49
CA ALA A 7 38.29 5.78 -5.06
C ALA A 7 38.94 4.41 -4.76
N LEU A 8 38.52 3.35 -5.47
CA LEU A 8 39.12 2.02 -5.35
C LEU A 8 40.60 2.01 -5.79
N ARG A 9 40.92 2.62 -6.94
CA ARG A 9 42.30 2.68 -7.46
C ARG A 9 43.25 3.54 -6.63
N SER A 10 42.75 4.65 -6.06
CA SER A 10 43.55 5.58 -5.28
C SER A 10 43.72 5.17 -3.82
N GLY A 11 43.02 4.11 -3.37
CA GLY A 11 42.99 3.68 -1.97
C GLY A 11 42.25 4.65 -1.03
N ARG A 12 41.65 5.73 -1.54
CA ARG A 12 40.90 6.72 -0.76
C ARG A 12 39.46 6.27 -0.57
N LEU A 13 39.29 5.22 0.21
CA LEU A 13 38.00 4.60 0.47
C LEU A 13 37.24 5.35 1.56
N HIS A 14 36.12 5.98 1.20
CA HIS A 14 35.22 6.56 2.18
C HIS A 14 34.66 5.48 3.11
N GLN A 15 34.23 5.88 4.31
CA GLN A 15 33.78 4.94 5.32
C GLN A 15 32.32 4.50 5.10
N ALA A 16 31.48 5.41 4.61
CA ALA A 16 30.07 5.14 4.33
C ALA A 16 29.67 5.62 2.93
N TYR A 17 28.96 4.76 2.20
CA TYR A 17 28.41 5.05 0.87
C TYR A 17 26.89 4.98 0.92
N LEU A 18 26.20 5.92 0.27
CA LEU A 18 24.75 5.89 0.13
C LEU A 18 24.36 5.77 -1.35
N LEU A 19 23.75 4.66 -1.72
CA LEU A 19 23.21 4.37 -3.05
C LEU A 19 21.73 4.76 -3.07
N THR A 20 21.37 5.73 -3.89
CA THR A 20 19.99 6.19 -4.05
C THR A 20 19.49 5.90 -5.46
N GLY A 21 18.21 5.60 -5.61
CA GLY A 21 17.60 5.36 -6.93
C GLY A 21 16.33 4.52 -6.84
N THR A 22 15.55 4.49 -7.92
CA THR A 22 14.28 3.75 -7.96
C THR A 22 14.50 2.24 -7.75
N ARG A 23 13.42 1.51 -7.47
CA ARG A 23 13.49 0.05 -7.27
C ARG A 23 14.05 -0.61 -8.55
N GLY A 24 14.87 -1.64 -8.37
CA GLY A 24 15.36 -2.47 -9.48
C GLY A 24 16.40 -1.85 -10.44
N VAL A 25 16.90 -0.63 -10.18
CA VAL A 25 18.02 -0.02 -10.95
C VAL A 25 19.40 -0.61 -10.66
N GLY A 26 19.50 -1.58 -9.74
CA GLY A 26 20.75 -2.27 -9.42
C GLY A 26 21.54 -1.72 -8.22
N LYS A 27 20.87 -1.10 -7.23
CA LYS A 27 21.51 -0.60 -5.99
C LYS A 27 22.25 -1.71 -5.23
N THR A 28 21.54 -2.77 -4.85
CA THR A 28 22.07 -3.93 -4.11
C THR A 28 23.14 -4.67 -4.92
N THR A 29 22.92 -4.82 -6.23
CA THR A 29 23.91 -5.40 -7.14
C THR A 29 25.21 -4.60 -7.16
N LEU A 30 25.13 -3.27 -7.26
CA LEU A 30 26.30 -2.40 -7.21
C LEU A 30 26.99 -2.49 -5.83
N ALA A 31 26.22 -2.56 -4.75
CA ALA A 31 26.77 -2.72 -3.40
C ALA A 31 27.56 -4.03 -3.25
N ARG A 32 27.06 -5.15 -3.76
CA ARG A 32 27.79 -6.43 -3.77
C ARG A 32 29.06 -6.35 -4.62
N LEU A 33 29.00 -5.71 -5.79
CA LEU A 33 30.19 -5.48 -6.63
C LEU A 33 31.23 -4.60 -5.92
N MET A 34 30.78 -3.59 -5.17
CA MET A 34 31.66 -2.78 -4.31
C MET A 34 32.31 -3.63 -3.22
N ALA A 35 31.55 -4.47 -2.53
CA ALA A 35 32.08 -5.39 -1.53
C ALA A 35 33.12 -6.35 -2.13
N ARG A 36 32.87 -6.89 -3.33
CA ARG A 36 33.84 -7.71 -4.08
C ARG A 36 35.11 -6.94 -4.39
N GLY A 37 34.99 -5.70 -4.86
CA GLY A 37 36.13 -4.83 -5.14
C GLY A 37 36.98 -4.54 -3.89
N LEU A 38 36.34 -4.35 -2.74
CA LEU A 38 37.01 -4.08 -1.45
C LEU A 38 37.75 -5.30 -0.89
N ASN A 39 37.15 -6.49 -1.00
CA ASN A 39 37.62 -7.73 -0.37
C ASN A 39 38.29 -8.72 -1.33
N CYS A 40 38.50 -8.33 -2.60
CA CYS A 40 39.26 -9.14 -3.54
C CYS A 40 40.68 -9.41 -3.02
N GLU A 41 41.17 -10.65 -3.19
CA GLU A 41 42.51 -11.05 -2.74
C GLU A 41 43.62 -10.28 -3.49
N GLN A 42 43.36 -9.93 -4.76
CA GLN A 42 44.22 -9.08 -5.58
C GLN A 42 44.35 -7.63 -5.05
N GLY A 43 43.56 -7.28 -4.03
CA GLY A 43 43.52 -5.97 -3.41
C GLY A 43 42.26 -5.18 -3.74
N PRO A 44 42.05 -4.03 -3.07
CA PRO A 44 41.02 -3.09 -3.44
C PRO A 44 41.15 -2.73 -4.92
N THR A 45 40.22 -3.21 -5.73
CA THR A 45 40.28 -3.11 -7.19
C THR A 45 38.94 -2.67 -7.76
N ASP A 46 38.99 -1.91 -8.86
CA ASP A 46 37.79 -1.57 -9.62
C ASP A 46 37.32 -2.70 -10.56
N VAL A 47 38.14 -3.74 -10.70
CA VAL A 47 37.85 -4.95 -11.50
C VAL A 47 38.12 -6.18 -10.62
N PRO A 48 37.15 -6.63 -9.81
CA PRO A 48 37.30 -7.82 -8.98
C PRO A 48 37.46 -9.06 -9.85
N CYS A 49 38.33 -9.98 -9.44
CA CYS A 49 38.73 -11.13 -10.27
C CYS A 49 37.60 -12.13 -10.54
N GLY A 50 36.63 -12.25 -9.62
CA GLY A 50 35.47 -13.15 -9.77
C GLY A 50 35.72 -14.63 -9.51
N HIS A 51 36.98 -15.05 -9.31
CA HIS A 51 37.33 -16.45 -9.11
C HIS A 51 38.02 -16.73 -7.76
N CYS A 52 38.33 -15.70 -6.96
CA CYS A 52 38.87 -15.93 -5.61
C CYS A 52 37.76 -16.29 -4.61
N PRO A 53 38.08 -16.98 -3.49
CA PRO A 53 37.13 -17.35 -2.44
C PRO A 53 36.26 -16.18 -1.95
N ALA A 54 36.86 -15.00 -1.77
CA ALA A 54 36.12 -13.80 -1.36
C ALA A 54 35.12 -13.34 -2.44
N CYS A 55 35.51 -13.33 -3.72
CA CYS A 55 34.61 -12.93 -4.80
C CYS A 55 33.44 -13.90 -4.98
N ILE A 56 33.72 -15.21 -4.93
CA ILE A 56 32.71 -16.26 -5.06
C ILE A 56 31.76 -16.22 -3.85
N GLY A 57 32.31 -16.17 -2.64
CA GLY A 57 31.52 -16.13 -1.41
C GLY A 57 30.60 -14.92 -1.32
N ILE A 58 31.03 -13.75 -1.82
CA ILE A 58 30.18 -12.55 -1.86
C ILE A 58 29.06 -12.70 -2.89
N GLU A 59 29.35 -13.27 -4.07
CA GLU A 59 28.32 -13.50 -5.10
C GLU A 59 27.23 -14.45 -4.61
N GLU A 60 27.63 -15.50 -3.90
CA GLU A 60 26.73 -16.49 -3.31
C GLU A 60 26.05 -16.03 -2.01
N GLY A 61 26.39 -14.85 -1.48
CA GLY A 61 25.85 -14.33 -0.22
C GLY A 61 26.31 -15.09 1.03
N ARG A 62 27.45 -15.80 0.97
CA ARG A 62 28.00 -16.63 2.06
C ARG A 62 29.30 -16.10 2.63
N PHE A 63 29.67 -14.86 2.33
CA PHE A 63 30.92 -14.26 2.79
C PHE A 63 30.79 -13.73 4.23
N PRO A 64 31.56 -14.24 5.21
CA PRO A 64 31.38 -13.90 6.62
C PRO A 64 31.53 -12.41 6.95
N ASP A 65 32.40 -11.70 6.22
CA ASP A 65 32.65 -10.28 6.43
C ASP A 65 31.78 -9.36 5.57
N LEU A 66 30.76 -9.90 4.90
CA LEU A 66 29.69 -9.13 4.27
C LEU A 66 28.38 -9.43 5.01
N LEU A 67 27.93 -8.48 5.81
CA LEU A 67 26.63 -8.57 6.48
C LEU A 67 25.61 -7.81 5.66
N GLU A 68 24.68 -8.55 5.04
CA GLU A 68 23.53 -7.98 4.34
C GLU A 68 22.32 -7.93 5.28
N VAL A 69 21.75 -6.74 5.42
CA VAL A 69 20.57 -6.48 6.24
C VAL A 69 19.53 -5.80 5.38
N ASP A 70 18.36 -6.42 5.26
CA ASP A 70 17.18 -5.76 4.68
C ASP A 70 16.40 -5.07 5.79
N ALA A 71 16.39 -3.73 5.79
CA ALA A 71 15.69 -2.94 6.80
C ALA A 71 14.16 -3.09 6.72
N ALA A 72 13.61 -3.57 5.60
CA ALA A 72 12.18 -3.83 5.48
C ALA A 72 11.73 -5.07 6.28
N THR A 73 12.59 -6.09 6.40
CA THR A 73 12.30 -7.33 7.13
C THR A 73 12.84 -7.32 8.56
N ASN A 74 14.01 -6.72 8.78
CA ASN A 74 14.66 -6.65 10.10
C ASN A 74 14.46 -5.27 10.73
N THR A 75 13.21 -5.00 11.14
CA THR A 75 12.81 -3.70 11.73
C THR A 75 13.12 -3.58 13.22
N ARG A 76 13.53 -4.67 13.89
CA ARG A 76 13.80 -4.66 15.33
C ARG A 76 15.10 -3.89 15.62
N VAL A 77 14.99 -2.91 16.52
CA VAL A 77 16.07 -1.99 16.89
C VAL A 77 17.22 -2.72 17.55
N GLU A 78 16.89 -3.78 18.28
CA GLU A 78 17.79 -4.62 19.07
C GLU A 78 18.75 -5.38 18.16
N GLU A 79 18.25 -6.01 17.09
CA GLU A 79 19.07 -6.73 16.11
C GLU A 79 20.08 -5.79 15.44
N MET A 80 19.66 -4.57 15.06
CA MET A 80 20.58 -3.60 14.47
C MET A 80 21.65 -3.13 15.46
N ARG A 81 21.29 -2.96 16.74
CA ARG A 81 22.26 -2.57 17.79
C ARG A 81 23.31 -3.66 18.01
N GLU A 82 22.89 -4.92 18.12
CA GLU A 82 23.80 -6.05 18.26
C GLU A 82 24.75 -6.15 17.06
N LEU A 83 24.25 -5.93 15.84
CA LEU A 83 25.09 -5.90 14.64
C LEU A 83 26.13 -4.76 14.65
N LEU A 84 25.76 -3.60 15.20
CA LEU A 84 26.67 -2.46 15.35
C LEU A 84 27.70 -2.68 16.47
N GLU A 85 27.34 -3.33 17.57
CA GLU A 85 28.31 -3.68 18.62
C GLU A 85 29.41 -4.61 18.07
N ASN A 86 29.03 -5.51 17.16
CA ASN A 86 29.96 -6.38 16.45
C ASN A 86 30.91 -5.67 15.46
N THR A 87 30.76 -4.37 15.24
CA THR A 87 31.64 -3.60 14.34
C THR A 87 33.06 -3.42 14.90
N GLN A 88 33.22 -3.53 16.22
CA GLN A 88 34.51 -3.37 16.90
C GLN A 88 35.48 -4.52 16.59
N TYR A 89 34.96 -5.69 16.22
CA TYR A 89 35.77 -6.86 15.89
C TYR A 89 36.38 -6.77 14.50
N LEU A 90 37.60 -7.31 14.36
CA LEU A 90 38.31 -7.39 13.09
C LEU A 90 37.60 -8.34 12.10
N PRO A 91 37.81 -8.17 10.78
CA PRO A 91 37.30 -9.10 9.77
C PRO A 91 37.95 -10.49 9.93
N VAL A 92 37.21 -11.55 9.62
CA VAL A 92 37.63 -12.95 9.79
C VAL A 92 38.46 -13.45 8.61
N ALA A 93 38.05 -13.12 7.38
CA ALA A 93 38.64 -13.60 6.14
C ALA A 93 38.99 -12.45 5.17
N GLY A 94 38.19 -11.38 5.16
CA GLY A 94 38.34 -10.23 4.29
C GLY A 94 39.31 -9.17 4.80
N ARG A 95 39.52 -8.14 3.98
CA ARG A 95 40.27 -6.94 4.37
C ARG A 95 39.39 -5.95 5.13
N PHE A 96 38.11 -5.91 4.76
CA PHE A 96 37.10 -5.04 5.33
C PHE A 96 35.86 -5.83 5.73
N LYS A 97 35.28 -5.44 6.86
CA LYS A 97 33.95 -5.87 7.28
C LYS A 97 32.92 -4.90 6.70
N VAL A 98 32.15 -5.38 5.74
CA VAL A 98 31.21 -4.58 4.95
C VAL A 98 29.80 -4.81 5.47
N TYR A 99 29.12 -3.73 5.85
CA TYR A 99 27.72 -3.73 6.24
C TYR A 99 26.90 -3.16 5.08
N LEU A 100 26.13 -4.02 4.42
CA LEU A 100 25.19 -3.65 3.38
C LEU A 100 23.78 -3.56 3.98
N ILE A 101 23.23 -2.36 4.05
CA ILE A 101 21.87 -2.14 4.55
C ILE A 101 20.99 -1.70 3.39
N ASP A 102 20.07 -2.58 2.97
CA ASP A 102 19.11 -2.28 1.92
C ASP A 102 17.84 -1.64 2.50
N GLU A 103 17.19 -0.80 1.68
CA GLU A 103 16.05 0.03 2.04
C GLU A 103 16.18 0.74 3.40
N VAL A 104 17.35 1.35 3.67
CA VAL A 104 17.71 1.96 4.96
C VAL A 104 16.68 2.96 5.49
N HIS A 105 15.86 3.56 4.61
CA HIS A 105 14.77 4.46 4.99
C HIS A 105 13.65 3.79 5.80
N MET A 106 13.58 2.46 5.81
CA MET A 106 12.65 1.67 6.61
C MET A 106 13.11 1.51 8.07
N LEU A 107 14.37 1.88 8.38
CA LEU A 107 14.87 1.85 9.75
C LEU A 107 14.13 2.83 10.65
N SER A 108 13.92 2.43 11.90
CA SER A 108 13.37 3.30 12.92
C SER A 108 14.35 4.42 13.31
N ARG A 109 13.82 5.52 13.87
CA ARG A 109 14.64 6.65 14.31
C ARG A 109 15.69 6.26 15.36
N SER A 110 15.36 5.32 16.24
CA SER A 110 16.29 4.83 17.28
C SER A 110 17.44 4.02 16.68
N ALA A 111 17.19 3.24 15.62
CA ALA A 111 18.23 2.52 14.89
C ALA A 111 19.18 3.49 14.17
N PHE A 112 18.66 4.53 13.51
CA PHE A 112 19.48 5.59 12.92
C PHE A 112 20.39 6.28 13.95
N ASN A 113 19.86 6.62 15.12
CA ASN A 113 20.64 7.26 16.18
C ASN A 113 21.75 6.33 16.73
N ALA A 114 21.51 5.02 16.78
CA ALA A 114 22.54 4.06 17.17
C ALA A 114 23.68 4.00 16.13
N MET A 115 23.34 4.09 14.84
CA MET A 115 24.33 4.13 13.76
C MET A 115 25.18 5.40 13.76
N LEU A 116 24.65 6.54 14.20
CA LEU A 116 25.37 7.83 14.14
C LEU A 116 26.72 7.78 14.86
N LYS A 117 26.78 7.16 16.05
CA LYS A 117 28.05 7.02 16.81
C LYS A 117 29.12 6.29 15.99
N THR A 118 28.71 5.21 15.31
CA THR A 118 29.63 4.39 14.50
C THR A 118 29.94 5.06 13.16
N LEU A 119 29.02 5.84 12.58
CA LEU A 119 29.25 6.57 11.33
C LEU A 119 30.14 7.81 11.53
N GLU A 120 30.20 8.39 12.72
CA GLU A 120 31.09 9.50 13.06
C GLU A 120 32.54 9.07 13.21
N GLU A 121 32.78 7.96 13.92
CA GLU A 121 34.11 7.42 14.17
C GLU A 121 34.16 5.91 13.89
N PRO A 122 33.99 5.48 12.62
CA PRO A 122 34.00 4.05 12.30
C PRO A 122 35.43 3.50 12.38
N PRO A 123 35.58 2.24 12.83
CA PRO A 123 36.86 1.54 12.75
C PRO A 123 37.39 1.48 11.31
N PRO A 124 38.73 1.52 11.09
CA PRO A 124 39.31 1.61 9.76
C PRO A 124 39.00 0.39 8.86
N HIS A 125 38.74 -0.76 9.46
CA HIS A 125 38.37 -2.01 8.79
C HIS A 125 36.88 -2.13 8.47
N VAL A 126 36.04 -1.19 8.91
CA VAL A 126 34.58 -1.23 8.69
C VAL A 126 34.20 -0.33 7.53
N LYS A 127 33.29 -0.81 6.67
CA LYS A 127 32.70 -0.04 5.56
C LYS A 127 31.19 -0.21 5.56
N PHE A 128 30.47 0.91 5.47
CA PHE A 128 29.01 0.93 5.35
C PHE A 128 28.60 1.19 3.89
N ILE A 129 27.67 0.38 3.38
CA ILE A 129 27.01 0.60 2.10
C ILE A 129 25.50 0.62 2.38
N LEU A 130 24.91 1.80 2.30
CA LEU A 130 23.49 2.02 2.52
C LEU A 130 22.80 2.13 1.16
N ALA A 131 21.66 1.48 0.99
CA ALA A 131 20.82 1.62 -0.20
C ALA A 131 19.42 2.10 0.19
N THR A 132 18.85 3.00 -0.62
CA THR A 132 17.48 3.48 -0.41
C THR A 132 16.79 3.83 -1.72
N THR A 133 15.49 3.54 -1.80
CA THR A 133 14.59 4.11 -2.81
C THR A 133 14.15 5.54 -2.51
N ASP A 134 14.11 5.93 -1.23
CA ASP A 134 13.65 7.24 -0.77
C ASP A 134 14.72 7.91 0.12
N PRO A 135 15.54 8.83 -0.44
CA PRO A 135 16.56 9.53 0.33
C PRO A 135 15.98 10.60 1.27
N GLN A 136 14.74 11.06 1.07
CA GLN A 136 14.15 12.13 1.88
C GLN A 136 13.75 11.65 3.28
N LYS A 137 13.44 10.36 3.40
CA LYS A 137 13.15 9.71 4.68
C LYS A 137 14.40 9.43 5.53
N VAL A 138 15.60 9.53 4.94
CA VAL A 138 16.86 9.33 5.66
C VAL A 138 17.25 10.63 6.38
N PRO A 139 17.58 10.58 7.68
CA PRO A 139 17.98 11.77 8.43
C PRO A 139 19.17 12.49 7.79
N VAL A 140 19.12 13.83 7.74
CA VAL A 140 20.20 14.67 7.18
C VAL A 140 21.55 14.42 7.87
N THR A 141 21.52 14.04 9.15
CA THR A 141 22.70 13.68 9.93
C THR A 141 23.44 12.46 9.37
N VAL A 142 22.74 11.51 8.76
CA VAL A 142 23.34 10.36 8.07
C VAL A 142 23.79 10.77 6.67
N LEU A 143 22.95 11.52 5.96
CA LEU A 143 23.24 11.99 4.60
C LEU A 143 24.54 12.80 4.49
N SER A 144 24.86 13.62 5.51
CA SER A 144 26.07 14.44 5.54
C SER A 144 27.36 13.65 5.80
N ARG A 145 27.25 12.43 6.33
CA ARG A 145 28.38 11.54 6.67
C ARG A 145 28.61 10.46 5.62
N CYS A 146 27.79 10.41 4.57
CA CYS A 146 27.88 9.42 3.51
C CYS A 146 28.25 10.06 2.17
N LEU A 147 29.05 9.36 1.38
CA LEU A 147 29.25 9.71 -0.03
C LEU A 147 28.05 9.21 -0.84
N GLN A 148 27.30 10.13 -1.43
CA GLN A 148 26.05 9.82 -2.13
C GLN A 148 26.28 9.50 -3.61
N PHE A 149 25.68 8.40 -4.07
CA PHE A 149 25.63 8.02 -5.47
C PHE A 149 24.18 7.81 -5.91
N SER A 150 23.72 8.68 -6.80
CA SER A 150 22.38 8.54 -7.41
C SER A 150 22.45 7.71 -8.70
N LEU A 151 21.76 6.57 -8.67
CA LEU A 151 21.53 5.67 -9.78
C LEU A 151 20.28 6.14 -10.52
N ARG A 152 20.47 6.56 -11.77
CA ARG A 152 19.37 7.02 -12.63
C ARG A 152 18.65 5.81 -13.25
N PRO A 153 17.34 5.91 -13.50
CA PRO A 153 16.62 4.91 -14.28
C PRO A 153 17.28 4.69 -15.65
N LEU A 154 17.27 3.46 -16.12
CA LEU A 154 17.87 3.11 -17.41
C LEU A 154 16.94 3.55 -18.57
N PRO A 155 17.47 4.16 -19.63
CA PRO A 155 16.69 4.44 -20.83
C PRO A 155 16.13 3.14 -21.44
N PRO A 156 14.89 3.15 -22.00
CA PRO A 156 14.28 1.95 -22.59
C PRO A 156 15.16 1.29 -23.68
N ALA A 157 15.86 2.08 -24.49
CA ALA A 157 16.79 1.55 -25.50
C ALA A 157 17.91 0.71 -24.87
N GLN A 158 18.49 1.15 -23.76
CA GLN A 158 19.56 0.40 -23.07
C GLN A 158 19.02 -0.89 -22.43
N ILE A 159 17.78 -0.87 -21.93
CA ILE A 159 17.11 -2.06 -21.41
C ILE A 159 16.87 -3.05 -22.54
N ALA A 160 16.30 -2.60 -23.66
CA ALA A 160 16.04 -3.46 -24.83
C ALA A 160 17.33 -4.11 -25.36
N ASP A 161 18.43 -3.34 -25.47
CA ASP A 161 19.72 -3.88 -25.87
C ASP A 161 20.25 -4.91 -24.87
N ARG A 162 20.04 -4.69 -23.57
CA ARG A 162 20.43 -5.67 -22.54
C ARG A 162 19.58 -6.94 -22.60
N LEU A 163 18.27 -6.84 -22.82
CA LEU A 163 17.39 -8.00 -23.00
C LEU A 163 17.80 -8.81 -24.23
N ARG A 164 18.10 -8.13 -25.34
CA ARG A 164 18.63 -8.76 -26.57
C ARG A 164 19.88 -9.58 -26.25
N HIS A 165 20.85 -8.96 -25.58
CA HIS A 165 22.09 -9.63 -25.22
C HIS A 165 21.87 -10.87 -24.35
N VAL A 166 20.95 -10.81 -23.38
CA VAL A 166 20.61 -11.97 -22.53
C VAL A 166 20.00 -13.09 -23.37
N LEU A 167 19.01 -12.79 -24.22
CA LEU A 167 18.38 -13.80 -25.09
C LEU A 167 19.36 -14.45 -26.07
N GLU A 168 20.29 -13.68 -26.63
CA GLU A 168 21.35 -14.19 -27.50
C GLU A 168 22.32 -15.13 -26.77
N GLN A 169 22.69 -14.82 -25.52
CA GLN A 169 23.56 -15.67 -24.70
C GLN A 169 22.86 -16.98 -24.31
N GLU A 170 21.57 -16.90 -23.97
CA GLU A 170 20.74 -18.06 -23.61
C GLU A 170 20.25 -18.85 -24.84
N GLN A 171 20.55 -18.39 -26.06
CA GLN A 171 20.15 -19.02 -27.34
C GLN A 171 18.62 -19.17 -27.50
N LEU A 172 17.86 -18.18 -27.02
CA LEU A 172 16.40 -18.17 -27.08
C LEU A 172 15.90 -17.41 -28.33
N SER A 173 14.80 -17.88 -28.92
CA SER A 173 14.21 -17.24 -30.10
C SER A 173 13.39 -16.00 -29.71
N PHE A 174 13.59 -14.88 -30.41
CA PHE A 174 12.89 -13.63 -30.11
C PHE A 174 12.65 -12.76 -31.35
N GLU A 175 11.64 -11.91 -31.24
CA GLU A 175 11.32 -10.86 -32.20
C GLU A 175 11.82 -9.49 -31.70
N ALA A 176 12.59 -8.77 -32.52
CA ALA A 176 13.20 -7.51 -32.11
C ALA A 176 12.18 -6.41 -31.74
N SER A 177 10.97 -6.47 -32.29
CA SER A 177 9.85 -5.56 -32.01
C SER A 177 9.22 -5.77 -30.63
N ALA A 178 9.41 -6.94 -30.00
CA ALA A 178 8.88 -7.25 -28.67
C ALA A 178 9.71 -6.60 -27.54
N LEU A 179 11.03 -6.46 -27.72
CA LEU A 179 11.94 -5.96 -26.68
C LEU A 179 11.66 -4.52 -26.24
N PRO A 180 11.35 -3.56 -27.14
CA PRO A 180 10.96 -2.22 -26.73
C PRO A 180 9.71 -2.19 -25.85
N LEU A 181 8.76 -3.12 -26.04
CA LEU A 181 7.54 -3.20 -25.24
C LEU A 181 7.85 -3.62 -23.80
N LEU A 182 8.67 -4.66 -23.63
CA LEU A 182 9.15 -5.10 -22.31
C LEU A 182 9.98 -4.01 -21.64
N ALA A 183 10.85 -3.34 -22.39
CA ALA A 183 11.69 -2.26 -21.88
C ALA A 183 10.87 -1.04 -21.42
N ALA A 184 9.80 -0.68 -22.14
CA ALA A 184 8.88 0.38 -21.76
C ALA A 184 8.10 0.00 -20.48
N ALA A 185 7.56 -1.23 -20.44
CA ALA A 185 6.82 -1.75 -19.29
C ALA A 185 7.67 -1.80 -18.00
N ALA A 186 8.98 -2.00 -18.13
CA ALA A 186 9.90 -2.05 -17.00
C ALA A 186 10.22 -0.69 -16.35
N GLN A 187 9.79 0.44 -16.93
CA GLN A 187 9.92 1.80 -16.36
C GLN A 187 11.33 2.16 -15.83
N GLY A 188 12.38 1.69 -16.51
CA GLY A 188 13.77 1.98 -16.15
C GLY A 188 14.41 1.02 -15.12
N SER A 189 13.68 0.00 -14.66
CA SER A 189 14.14 -1.05 -13.77
C SER A 189 14.63 -2.27 -14.56
N LEU A 190 15.91 -2.61 -14.43
CA LEU A 190 16.45 -3.79 -15.12
C LEU A 190 15.93 -5.09 -14.50
N ARG A 191 15.68 -5.08 -13.18
CA ARG A 191 15.13 -6.25 -12.48
C ARG A 191 13.73 -6.60 -12.98
N ASP A 192 12.89 -5.57 -13.15
CA ASP A 192 11.52 -5.78 -13.64
C ASP A 192 11.54 -6.14 -15.12
N ALA A 193 12.46 -5.57 -15.92
CA ALA A 193 12.64 -5.96 -17.33
C ALA A 193 12.97 -7.44 -17.50
N LEU A 194 13.90 -7.98 -16.69
CA LEU A 194 14.24 -9.41 -16.72
C LEU A 194 13.09 -10.28 -16.21
N SER A 195 12.37 -9.83 -15.18
CA SER A 195 11.20 -10.56 -14.66
C SER A 195 10.08 -10.63 -15.71
N LEU A 196 9.83 -9.54 -16.43
CA LEU A 196 8.88 -9.49 -17.55
C LEU A 196 9.34 -10.34 -18.73
N LEU A 197 10.65 -10.41 -18.98
CA LEU A 197 11.22 -11.28 -20.01
C LEU A 197 10.98 -12.75 -19.68
N ASP A 198 11.22 -13.18 -18.44
CA ASP A 198 10.96 -14.55 -17.98
C ASP A 198 9.46 -14.90 -18.11
N GLN A 199 8.57 -13.97 -17.75
CA GLN A 199 7.13 -14.14 -17.95
C GLN A 199 6.77 -14.26 -19.43
N ALA A 200 7.37 -13.44 -20.29
CA ALA A 200 7.13 -13.50 -21.73
C ALA A 200 7.58 -14.84 -22.33
N LEU A 201 8.71 -15.38 -21.86
CA LEU A 201 9.19 -16.70 -22.26
C LEU A 201 8.23 -17.80 -21.79
N ALA A 202 7.76 -17.74 -20.55
CA ALA A 202 6.80 -18.70 -20.02
C ALA A 202 5.47 -18.67 -20.78
N PHE A 203 4.95 -17.47 -21.10
CA PHE A 203 3.71 -17.28 -21.83
C PHE A 203 3.83 -17.64 -23.32
N GLY A 204 4.96 -17.33 -23.94
CA GLY A 204 5.25 -17.58 -25.36
C GLY A 204 5.77 -18.98 -25.68
N GLY A 205 5.79 -19.90 -24.73
CA GLY A 205 6.25 -21.28 -24.94
C GLY A 205 7.75 -21.41 -25.24
N GLY A 206 8.57 -20.53 -24.66
CA GLY A 206 10.02 -20.49 -24.87
C GLY A 206 10.49 -19.51 -25.95
N GLU A 207 9.57 -18.76 -26.56
CA GLU A 207 9.90 -17.71 -27.54
C GLU A 207 9.31 -16.37 -27.15
N VAL A 208 10.04 -15.29 -27.43
CA VAL A 208 9.58 -13.91 -27.15
C VAL A 208 9.10 -13.27 -28.45
N ARG A 209 7.79 -13.34 -28.71
CA ARG A 209 7.16 -12.72 -29.90
C ARG A 209 6.35 -11.48 -29.52
N GLN A 210 6.15 -10.57 -30.46
CA GLN A 210 5.47 -9.30 -30.20
C GLN A 210 4.02 -9.48 -29.73
N GLU A 211 3.25 -10.32 -30.41
CA GLU A 211 1.82 -10.48 -30.15
C GLU A 211 1.52 -11.15 -28.79
N PRO A 212 2.20 -12.23 -28.36
CA PRO A 212 2.07 -12.76 -27.01
C PRO A 212 2.54 -11.79 -25.93
N VAL A 213 3.65 -11.07 -26.14
CA VAL A 213 4.13 -10.05 -25.21
C VAL A 213 3.11 -8.93 -25.06
N ARG A 214 2.50 -8.51 -26.16
CA ARG A 214 1.41 -7.54 -26.17
C ARG A 214 0.20 -8.03 -25.40
N ALA A 215 -0.21 -9.28 -25.56
CA ALA A 215 -1.31 -9.86 -24.79
C ALA A 215 -0.96 -9.94 -23.29
N MET A 216 0.27 -10.36 -22.96
CA MET A 216 0.77 -10.47 -21.59
C MET A 216 0.86 -9.10 -20.88
N LEU A 217 1.36 -8.08 -21.57
CA LEU A 217 1.46 -6.71 -21.06
C LEU A 217 0.11 -5.95 -21.09
N GLY A 218 -0.99 -6.62 -21.44
CA GLY A 218 -2.31 -6.01 -21.41
C GLY A 218 -2.56 -4.99 -22.51
N THR A 219 -2.04 -5.15 -23.73
CA THR A 219 -2.50 -4.27 -24.85
C THR A 219 -3.98 -4.42 -25.19
N LEU A 220 -4.64 -5.50 -24.74
CA LEU A 220 -6.11 -5.61 -24.68
C LEU A 220 -6.73 -4.51 -23.81
N GLU A 221 -6.04 -4.09 -22.75
CA GLU A 221 -6.41 -2.96 -21.88
C GLU A 221 -6.32 -1.65 -22.65
N ARG A 222 -5.28 -1.45 -23.47
CA ARG A 222 -5.14 -0.21 -24.27
C ARG A 222 -6.26 -0.06 -25.31
N SER A 223 -6.67 -1.12 -25.99
CA SER A 223 -7.85 -1.05 -26.87
C SER A 223 -9.13 -0.74 -26.10
N ALA A 224 -9.36 -1.41 -24.96
CA ALA A 224 -10.53 -1.14 -24.13
C ALA A 224 -10.54 0.28 -23.54
N LEU A 225 -9.37 0.84 -23.23
CA LEU A 225 -9.22 2.23 -22.80
C LEU A 225 -9.50 3.22 -23.94
N LEU A 226 -9.07 2.93 -25.17
CA LEU A 226 -9.45 3.73 -26.33
C LEU A 226 -10.95 3.67 -26.60
N ASP A 227 -11.60 2.52 -26.40
CA ASP A 227 -13.05 2.39 -26.47
C ASP A 227 -13.75 3.19 -25.36
N LEU A 228 -13.20 3.23 -24.15
CA LEU A 228 -13.68 4.12 -23.09
C LEU A 228 -13.55 5.60 -23.47
N VAL A 229 -12.41 6.02 -24.02
CA VAL A 229 -12.22 7.40 -24.50
C VAL A 229 -13.21 7.73 -25.63
N ARG A 230 -13.50 6.77 -26.51
CA ARG A 230 -14.49 6.92 -27.57
C ARG A 230 -15.92 7.06 -27.02
N ALA A 231 -16.35 6.16 -26.14
CA ALA A 231 -17.66 6.23 -25.51
C ALA A 231 -17.84 7.54 -24.72
N LEU A 232 -16.78 7.96 -24.04
CA LEU A 232 -16.71 9.25 -23.37
C LEU A 232 -16.85 10.39 -24.40
N ALA A 233 -16.12 10.37 -25.51
CA ALA A 233 -16.22 11.38 -26.56
C ALA A 233 -17.63 11.47 -27.17
N GLU A 234 -18.34 10.36 -27.29
CA GLU A 234 -19.71 10.27 -27.81
C GLU A 234 -20.78 10.57 -26.75
N SER A 235 -20.38 10.79 -25.49
CA SER A 235 -21.26 10.95 -24.32
C SER A 235 -22.20 9.76 -24.10
N ASP A 236 -21.77 8.55 -24.48
CA ASP A 236 -22.51 7.31 -24.36
C ASP A 236 -22.21 6.61 -23.03
N GLY A 237 -23.09 6.82 -22.04
CA GLY A 237 -22.97 6.21 -20.72
C GLY A 237 -23.21 4.70 -20.70
N GLU A 238 -24.00 4.15 -21.64
CA GLU A 238 -24.33 2.72 -21.66
C GLU A 238 -23.10 1.92 -22.12
N THR A 239 -22.49 2.33 -23.23
CA THR A 239 -21.25 1.71 -23.73
C THR A 239 -20.09 1.90 -22.73
N LEU A 240 -20.02 3.04 -22.05
CA LEU A 240 -18.97 3.32 -21.06
C LEU A 240 -19.04 2.37 -19.85
N ILE A 241 -20.25 2.07 -19.34
CA ILE A 241 -20.44 1.10 -18.26
C ILE A 241 -20.24 -0.34 -18.74
N ALA A 242 -20.68 -0.68 -19.96
CA ALA A 242 -20.45 -1.99 -20.55
C ALA A 242 -18.94 -2.28 -20.74
N CYS A 243 -18.16 -1.29 -21.17
CA CYS A 243 -16.70 -1.39 -21.22
C CYS A 243 -16.09 -1.60 -19.82
N ALA A 244 -16.58 -0.88 -18.81
CA ALA A 244 -16.13 -1.08 -17.42
C ALA A 244 -16.41 -2.50 -16.89
N ASP A 245 -17.51 -3.10 -17.31
CA ASP A 245 -17.89 -4.46 -16.93
C ASP A 245 -17.05 -5.51 -17.65
N THR A 246 -16.76 -5.28 -18.93
CA THR A 246 -15.83 -6.12 -19.70
C THR A 246 -14.42 -6.10 -19.08
N LEU A 247 -13.96 -4.92 -18.64
CA LEU A 247 -12.68 -4.79 -17.92
C LEU A 247 -12.67 -5.60 -16.61
N ALA A 248 -13.79 -5.61 -15.89
CA ALA A 248 -13.95 -6.38 -14.65
C ALA A 248 -13.90 -7.89 -14.90
N GLU A 249 -14.55 -8.37 -15.97
CA GLU A 249 -14.58 -9.79 -16.34
C GLU A 249 -13.18 -10.31 -16.72
N HIS A 250 -12.35 -9.45 -17.30
CA HIS A 250 -10.98 -9.78 -17.71
C HIS A 250 -9.95 -9.64 -16.57
N SER A 251 -10.40 -9.42 -15.32
CA SER A 251 -9.55 -9.28 -14.13
C SER A 251 -8.50 -8.17 -14.24
N LEU A 252 -8.84 -7.08 -14.92
CA LEU A 252 -7.95 -5.95 -15.14
C LEU A 252 -7.92 -5.02 -13.92
N SER A 253 -6.74 -4.49 -13.58
CA SER A 253 -6.61 -3.58 -12.44
C SER A 253 -7.24 -2.22 -12.76
N PHE A 254 -8.25 -1.83 -11.98
CA PHE A 254 -8.88 -0.52 -12.13
C PHE A 254 -7.94 0.64 -11.81
N ASP A 255 -6.98 0.46 -10.90
CA ASP A 255 -5.93 1.46 -10.63
C ASP A 255 -5.07 1.69 -11.89
N HIS A 256 -4.67 0.60 -12.54
CA HIS A 256 -3.89 0.67 -13.78
C HIS A 256 -4.72 1.28 -14.92
N ALA A 257 -5.98 0.88 -15.07
CA ALA A 257 -6.88 1.47 -16.06
C ALA A 257 -7.03 2.99 -15.89
N LEU A 258 -7.20 3.49 -14.65
CA LEU A 258 -7.24 4.92 -14.37
C LEU A 258 -5.90 5.60 -14.62
N GLN A 259 -4.78 4.95 -14.29
CA GLN A 259 -3.45 5.46 -14.60
C GLN A 259 -3.28 5.65 -16.12
N GLU A 260 -3.57 4.63 -16.92
CA GLU A 260 -3.40 4.68 -18.37
C GLU A 260 -4.38 5.67 -19.00
N LEU A 261 -5.62 5.76 -18.51
CA LEU A 261 -6.57 6.78 -18.95
C LEU A 261 -6.04 8.21 -18.68
N ALA A 262 -5.39 8.43 -17.54
CA ALA A 262 -4.74 9.72 -17.23
C ALA A 262 -3.57 10.01 -18.18
N VAL A 263 -2.79 9.00 -18.58
CA VAL A 263 -1.74 9.12 -19.60
C VAL A 263 -2.33 9.49 -20.96
N LEU A 264 -3.44 8.87 -21.37
CA LEU A 264 -4.13 9.21 -22.63
C LEU A 264 -4.61 10.66 -22.65
N PHE A 265 -5.21 11.15 -21.56
CA PHE A 265 -5.62 12.56 -21.46
C PHE A 265 -4.42 13.52 -21.42
N HIS A 266 -3.31 13.12 -20.78
CA HIS A 266 -2.06 13.87 -20.79
C HIS A 266 -1.51 14.01 -22.22
N ASP A 267 -1.40 12.89 -22.95
CA ASP A 267 -0.91 12.85 -24.33
C ASP A 267 -1.80 13.71 -25.25
N LEU A 268 -3.13 13.62 -25.10
CA LEU A 268 -4.09 14.46 -25.83
C LEU A 268 -3.87 15.95 -25.56
N ALA A 269 -3.73 16.34 -24.29
CA ALA A 269 -3.47 17.74 -23.91
C ALA A 269 -2.12 18.24 -24.46
N LEU A 270 -1.09 17.37 -24.43
CA LEU A 270 0.22 17.70 -24.97
C LEU A 270 0.20 17.82 -26.50
N LEU A 271 -0.53 16.98 -27.21
CA LEU A 271 -0.73 17.09 -28.67
C LEU A 271 -1.53 18.33 -29.07
N GLN A 272 -2.47 18.79 -28.23
CA GLN A 272 -3.14 20.08 -28.45
C GLN A 272 -2.15 21.25 -28.34
N ALA A 273 -1.30 21.25 -27.32
CA ALA A 273 -0.35 22.33 -27.06
C ALA A 273 0.89 22.30 -27.99
N ILE A 274 1.41 21.12 -28.29
CA ILE A 274 2.65 20.89 -29.04
C ILE A 274 2.40 19.82 -30.12
N PRO A 275 1.90 20.22 -31.30
CA PRO A 275 1.41 19.28 -32.32
C PRO A 275 2.49 18.40 -32.98
N LYS A 276 3.77 18.78 -32.84
CA LYS A 276 4.93 18.09 -33.45
C LYS A 276 5.86 17.46 -32.41
N ALA A 277 5.36 17.09 -31.23
CA ALA A 277 6.15 16.43 -30.21
C ALA A 277 6.68 15.08 -30.73
N PRO A 278 8.01 14.90 -30.94
CA PRO A 278 8.55 13.69 -31.54
C PRO A 278 8.35 12.45 -30.65
N ALA A 279 8.23 12.64 -29.33
CA ALA A 279 7.97 11.57 -28.37
C ALA A 279 6.57 10.94 -28.46
N LEU A 280 5.63 11.56 -29.19
CA LEU A 280 4.22 11.13 -29.28
C LEU A 280 3.80 10.67 -30.68
N GLN A 281 4.74 10.35 -31.58
CA GLN A 281 4.39 9.99 -32.97
C GLN A 281 3.41 8.82 -33.08
N ASP A 282 3.51 7.82 -32.20
CA ASP A 282 2.59 6.68 -32.16
C ASP A 282 1.24 7.06 -31.55
N SER A 283 1.23 7.72 -30.38
CA SER A 283 0.01 8.24 -29.72
C SER A 283 -0.74 9.24 -30.60
N ALA A 284 -0.05 10.02 -31.43
CA ALA A 284 -0.65 11.01 -32.34
C ALA A 284 -1.51 10.39 -33.44
N ARG A 285 -1.22 9.16 -33.88
CA ARG A 285 -2.04 8.44 -34.85
C ARG A 285 -3.34 7.94 -34.24
N GLU A 286 -3.28 7.40 -33.02
CA GLU A 286 -4.42 6.82 -32.31
C GLU A 286 -5.35 7.91 -31.74
N LEU A 287 -4.77 8.91 -31.08
CA LEU A 287 -5.50 9.96 -30.36
C LEU A 287 -5.87 11.15 -31.25
N GLY A 288 -5.35 11.21 -32.47
CA GLY A 288 -5.55 12.33 -33.39
C GLY A 288 -7.02 12.62 -33.67
N ALA A 289 -7.89 11.59 -33.66
CA ALA A 289 -9.32 11.73 -33.89
C ALA A 289 -10.06 12.53 -32.79
N TRP A 290 -9.56 12.51 -31.54
CA TRP A 290 -10.19 13.22 -30.42
C TRP A 290 -9.50 14.53 -30.05
N ARG A 291 -8.44 14.90 -30.77
CA ARG A 291 -7.66 16.11 -30.50
C ARG A 291 -8.51 17.38 -30.51
N GLU A 292 -9.54 17.46 -31.34
CA GLU A 292 -10.42 18.63 -31.44
C GLU A 292 -11.77 18.43 -30.73
N ARG A 293 -12.01 17.24 -30.14
CA ARG A 293 -13.30 16.90 -29.54
C ARG A 293 -13.57 17.70 -28.27
N TRP A 294 -12.55 17.91 -27.44
CA TRP A 294 -12.66 18.62 -26.18
C TRP A 294 -11.80 19.89 -26.19
N PRO A 295 -12.29 21.01 -25.63
CA PRO A 295 -11.44 22.17 -25.39
C PRO A 295 -10.38 21.83 -24.35
N ALA A 296 -9.25 22.55 -24.38
CA ALA A 296 -8.12 22.31 -23.48
C ALA A 296 -8.51 22.34 -21.99
N SER A 297 -9.45 23.21 -21.60
CA SER A 297 -9.97 23.28 -20.23
C SER A 297 -10.69 22.00 -19.80
N THR A 298 -11.46 21.39 -20.70
CA THR A 298 -12.14 20.11 -20.45
C THR A 298 -11.15 18.98 -20.33
N LEU A 299 -10.12 18.90 -21.19
CA LEU A 299 -9.10 17.85 -21.05
C LEU A 299 -8.35 17.94 -19.71
N GLN A 300 -8.06 19.16 -19.23
CA GLN A 300 -7.48 19.35 -17.89
C GLN A 300 -8.42 18.84 -16.79
N LEU A 301 -9.73 19.09 -16.91
CA LEU A 301 -10.73 18.60 -15.98
C LEU A 301 -10.84 17.06 -16.01
N LEU A 302 -10.91 16.45 -17.18
CA LEU A 302 -10.97 14.99 -17.34
C LEU A 302 -9.71 14.32 -16.75
N TYR A 303 -8.54 14.88 -17.01
CA TYR A 303 -7.29 14.45 -16.39
C TYR A 303 -7.35 14.54 -14.86
N GLN A 304 -7.79 15.68 -14.32
CA GLN A 304 -7.90 15.89 -12.87
C GLN A 304 -8.87 14.90 -12.21
N ILE A 305 -10.05 14.68 -12.80
CA ILE A 305 -11.04 13.72 -12.30
C ILE A 305 -10.44 12.31 -12.27
N THR A 306 -9.69 11.93 -13.29
CA THR A 306 -9.07 10.60 -13.38
C THR A 306 -7.99 10.38 -12.31
N VAL A 307 -7.10 11.37 -12.13
CA VAL A 307 -6.05 11.32 -11.09
C VAL A 307 -6.66 11.29 -9.69
N GLN A 308 -7.68 12.12 -9.45
CA GLN A 308 -8.38 12.15 -8.16
C GLN A 308 -9.12 10.84 -7.90
N ALA A 309 -9.81 10.30 -8.90
CA ALA A 309 -10.48 9.02 -8.80
C ALA A 309 -9.51 7.88 -8.45
N ARG A 310 -8.31 7.87 -9.04
CA ARG A 310 -7.27 6.88 -8.71
C ARG A 310 -6.84 6.99 -7.25
N ARG A 311 -6.63 8.21 -6.74
CA ARG A 311 -6.32 8.46 -5.33
C ARG A 311 -7.44 7.99 -4.40
N ASP A 312 -8.69 8.15 -4.82
CA ASP A 312 -9.88 7.83 -4.02
C ASP A 312 -10.30 6.35 -4.14
N LEU A 313 -9.76 5.62 -5.11
CA LEU A 313 -10.12 4.22 -5.42
C LEU A 313 -10.01 3.29 -4.19
N PRO A 314 -8.95 3.34 -3.35
CA PRO A 314 -8.86 2.49 -2.16
C PRO A 314 -9.88 2.81 -1.07
N PHE A 315 -10.54 3.97 -1.14
CA PHE A 315 -11.55 4.41 -0.17
C PHE A 315 -12.98 4.15 -0.67
N ALA A 316 -13.15 3.65 -1.89
CA ALA A 316 -14.44 3.26 -2.42
C ALA A 316 -14.96 1.98 -1.73
N PRO A 317 -16.29 1.74 -1.73
CA PRO A 317 -16.87 0.51 -1.18
C PRO A 317 -16.27 -0.77 -1.77
N ASP A 318 -15.97 -0.72 -3.07
CA ASP A 318 -15.20 -1.71 -3.83
C ASP A 318 -14.57 -1.02 -5.05
N GLU A 319 -13.50 -1.60 -5.61
CA GLU A 319 -12.77 -1.00 -6.73
C GLU A 319 -13.65 -0.81 -7.98
N ARG A 320 -14.58 -1.74 -8.25
CA ARG A 320 -15.48 -1.66 -9.40
C ARG A 320 -16.47 -0.51 -9.26
N ALA A 321 -17.05 -0.32 -8.08
CA ALA A 321 -17.90 0.82 -7.78
C ALA A 321 -17.12 2.14 -7.85
N GLY A 322 -15.89 2.17 -7.32
CA GLY A 322 -15.00 3.33 -7.40
C GLY A 322 -14.70 3.73 -8.85
N PHE A 323 -14.36 2.75 -9.69
CA PHE A 323 -14.10 2.96 -11.11
C PHE A 323 -15.33 3.43 -11.88
N ARG A 324 -16.50 2.79 -11.69
CA ARG A 324 -17.77 3.23 -12.30
C ARG A 324 -18.13 4.65 -11.89
N MET A 325 -17.92 5.03 -10.63
CA MET A 325 -18.14 6.40 -10.17
C MET A 325 -17.18 7.40 -10.80
N ALA A 326 -15.92 7.01 -11.04
CA ALA A 326 -14.96 7.84 -11.78
C ALA A 326 -15.46 8.11 -13.20
N LEU A 327 -15.88 7.06 -13.89
CA LEU A 327 -16.45 7.10 -15.24
C LEU A 327 -17.70 7.97 -15.33
N LEU A 328 -18.64 7.83 -14.38
CA LEU A 328 -19.83 8.68 -14.30
C LEU A 328 -19.50 10.15 -14.05
N ARG A 329 -18.48 10.45 -13.23
CA ARG A 329 -17.98 11.83 -13.05
C ARG A 329 -17.40 12.38 -14.34
N LEU A 330 -16.58 11.59 -15.05
CA LEU A 330 -16.02 12.01 -16.35
C LEU A 330 -17.13 12.35 -17.35
N LEU A 331 -18.22 11.59 -17.37
CA LEU A 331 -19.39 11.85 -18.20
C LEU A 331 -20.18 13.08 -17.75
N ALA A 332 -20.43 13.24 -16.45
CA ALA A 332 -21.23 14.32 -15.89
C ALA A 332 -20.59 15.71 -16.07
N PHE A 333 -19.26 15.78 -16.08
CA PHE A 333 -18.50 17.03 -16.21
C PHE A 333 -18.07 17.35 -17.65
N GLN A 334 -18.67 16.70 -18.65
CA GLN A 334 -18.44 17.04 -20.06
C GLN A 334 -19.12 18.34 -20.50
N PRO A 335 -18.52 19.07 -21.45
CA PRO A 335 -19.17 20.20 -22.10
C PRO A 335 -20.27 19.69 -23.05
N GLY A 336 -21.52 19.81 -22.63
CA GLY A 336 -22.71 19.44 -23.41
C GLY A 336 -24.00 19.85 -22.70
N PRO A 337 -25.16 19.84 -23.38
CA PRO A 337 -26.43 20.01 -22.69
C PRO A 337 -26.55 18.92 -21.62
N PRO A 338 -27.05 19.27 -20.41
CA PRO A 338 -27.17 18.30 -19.32
C PRO A 338 -27.95 17.07 -19.82
N VAL A 339 -27.43 15.87 -19.53
CA VAL A 339 -28.15 14.62 -19.78
C VAL A 339 -29.52 14.77 -19.13
N PRO A 340 -30.63 14.72 -19.89
CA PRO A 340 -31.95 14.82 -19.31
C PRO A 340 -32.12 13.61 -18.40
N LEU A 341 -32.16 13.86 -17.09
CA LEU A 341 -32.66 12.87 -16.15
C LEU A 341 -34.03 12.42 -16.67
N PRO A 342 -34.32 11.11 -16.76
CA PRO A 342 -35.66 10.66 -17.12
C PRO A 342 -36.63 11.36 -16.18
N ALA A 343 -37.49 12.21 -16.74
CA ALA A 343 -38.49 12.91 -15.97
C ALA A 343 -39.25 11.84 -15.18
N PRO A 344 -39.42 11.99 -13.86
CA PRO A 344 -40.25 11.07 -13.11
C PRO A 344 -41.61 11.05 -13.81
N SER A 345 -41.96 9.89 -14.37
CA SER A 345 -43.29 9.69 -14.94
C SER A 345 -44.27 10.08 -13.84
N PRO A 346 -45.25 10.97 -14.10
CA PRO A 346 -46.20 11.36 -13.08
C PRO A 346 -46.96 10.11 -12.66
N VAL A 347 -46.55 9.53 -11.54
CA VAL A 347 -47.35 8.54 -10.82
C VAL A 347 -48.61 9.30 -10.42
N PRO A 348 -49.81 8.92 -10.88
CA PRO A 348 -51.01 9.63 -10.51
C PRO A 348 -51.19 9.49 -9.00
N PHE A 349 -50.87 10.57 -8.28
CA PHE A 349 -51.29 10.73 -6.90
C PHE A 349 -52.81 10.78 -6.90
N ALA A 350 -53.44 9.65 -6.61
CA ALA A 350 -54.83 9.61 -6.24
C ALA A 350 -54.97 10.41 -4.95
N HIS A 351 -55.55 11.62 -5.04
CA HIS A 351 -55.99 12.36 -3.88
C HIS A 351 -57.00 11.50 -3.10
N PRO A 352 -56.73 11.12 -1.84
CA PRO A 352 -57.76 10.54 -1.02
C PRO A 352 -58.77 11.65 -0.71
N THR A 353 -60.01 11.49 -1.20
CA THR A 353 -61.17 12.27 -0.77
C THR A 353 -61.34 12.12 0.74
N VAL A 354 -61.10 13.22 1.45
CA VAL A 354 -61.33 13.34 2.89
C VAL A 354 -62.85 13.50 3.11
N PRO A 355 -63.52 12.63 3.90
CA PRO A 355 -64.88 12.88 4.33
C PRO A 355 -64.91 14.02 5.35
N ASP A 356 -65.85 14.94 5.15
CA ASP A 356 -66.14 16.06 6.03
C ASP A 356 -66.61 15.54 7.41
N LEU A 357 -65.81 15.79 8.45
CA LEU A 357 -66.16 15.52 9.84
C LEU A 357 -65.78 16.76 10.67
N ALA A 358 -66.83 17.35 11.25
CA ALA A 358 -66.86 18.52 12.11
C ALA A 358 -65.82 18.50 13.26
N PRO A 359 -65.44 19.68 13.78
CA PRO A 359 -64.28 19.80 14.67
C PRO A 359 -64.60 19.28 16.07
N ALA A 360 -63.86 18.25 16.49
CA ALA A 360 -63.78 17.77 17.87
C ALA A 360 -62.57 18.42 18.57
N PRO A 361 -62.61 18.63 19.91
CA PRO A 361 -61.81 19.62 20.60
C PRO A 361 -60.32 19.26 20.66
N ALA A 362 -59.48 20.30 20.65
CA ALA A 362 -58.03 20.22 20.78
C ALA A 362 -57.63 19.42 22.04
N ALA A 363 -57.09 18.22 21.82
CA ALA A 363 -56.41 17.47 22.84
C ALA A 363 -55.04 18.09 23.09
N ALA A 364 -54.80 18.45 24.36
CA ALA A 364 -53.52 18.92 24.89
C ALA A 364 -52.36 17.97 24.56
N PRO A 365 -51.11 18.47 24.46
CA PRO A 365 -49.95 17.64 24.14
C PRO A 365 -49.82 16.52 25.18
N GLN A 366 -49.87 15.27 24.70
CA GLN A 366 -49.62 14.10 25.52
C GLN A 366 -48.18 14.17 26.02
N ARG A 367 -48.04 14.23 27.35
CA ARG A 367 -46.77 14.09 28.06
C ARG A 367 -46.03 12.86 27.54
N ALA A 368 -44.82 13.09 27.02
CA ALA A 368 -43.87 12.06 26.67
C ALA A 368 -43.75 11.05 27.82
N ARG A 369 -43.97 9.77 27.49
CA ARG A 369 -43.61 8.66 28.38
C ARG A 369 -42.09 8.69 28.57
N LEU A 370 -41.64 8.63 29.82
CA LEU A 370 -40.24 8.40 30.17
C LEU A 370 -39.74 7.12 29.47
N PRO A 371 -38.55 7.12 28.85
CA PRO A 371 -37.92 5.86 28.46
C PRO A 371 -37.64 5.03 29.73
N PRO A 372 -37.73 3.68 29.65
CA PRO A 372 -37.30 2.84 30.75
C PRO A 372 -35.84 3.16 31.10
N ALA A 373 -35.49 3.10 32.38
CA ALA A 373 -34.11 3.26 32.84
C ALA A 373 -33.20 2.31 32.03
N ILE A 374 -32.28 2.88 31.26
CA ILE A 374 -31.26 2.12 30.52
C ILE A 374 -30.17 1.80 31.54
N ASP A 375 -30.35 0.71 32.27
CA ASP A 375 -29.35 0.21 33.24
C ASP A 375 -28.31 -0.72 32.57
N ASP A 376 -28.51 -1.08 31.30
CA ASP A 376 -27.62 -1.98 30.54
C ASP A 376 -27.19 -1.36 29.20
N TRP A 377 -26.02 -0.72 29.20
CA TRP A 377 -25.37 -0.15 28.02
C TRP A 377 -24.84 -1.23 27.07
N ALA A 378 -24.38 -2.37 27.59
CA ALA A 378 -23.80 -3.45 26.78
C ALA A 378 -24.85 -4.05 25.83
N GLY A 379 -26.04 -4.37 26.34
CA GLY A 379 -27.16 -4.86 25.53
C GLY A 379 -27.74 -3.81 24.57
N LEU A 380 -27.44 -2.52 24.76
CA LEU A 380 -27.86 -1.46 23.84
C LEU A 380 -26.91 -1.36 22.65
N VAL A 381 -25.59 -1.47 22.87
CA VAL A 381 -24.58 -1.46 21.80
C VAL A 381 -24.80 -2.60 20.80
N GLU A 382 -25.16 -3.81 21.26
CA GLU A 382 -25.46 -4.95 20.38
C GLU A 382 -26.71 -4.72 19.50
N ARG A 383 -27.74 -4.04 20.04
CA ARG A 383 -28.98 -3.74 19.29
C ARG A 383 -28.80 -2.66 18.24
N LEU A 384 -27.81 -1.79 18.38
CA LEU A 384 -27.56 -0.68 17.46
C LEU A 384 -26.94 -1.12 16.11
N GLN A 385 -26.45 -2.37 16.00
CA GLN A 385 -25.81 -2.92 14.78
C GLN A 385 -24.81 -1.94 14.12
N LEU A 386 -24.04 -1.22 14.94
CA LEU A 386 -23.09 -0.22 14.45
C LEU A 386 -21.92 -0.92 13.75
N MET A 387 -21.37 -0.27 12.72
CA MET A 387 -20.26 -0.81 11.92
C MET A 387 -19.00 0.07 12.03
N GLY A 388 -17.84 -0.56 11.97
CA GLY A 388 -16.54 0.13 11.91
C GLY A 388 -16.20 0.96 13.16
N MET A 389 -15.62 2.14 12.95
CA MET A 389 -15.09 3.00 14.03
C MET A 389 -16.18 3.54 14.98
N THR A 390 -17.43 3.64 14.53
CA THR A 390 -18.58 4.02 15.39
C THR A 390 -18.93 2.92 16.40
N HIS A 391 -18.75 1.66 16.02
CA HIS A 391 -18.91 0.51 16.93
C HIS A 391 -17.77 0.45 17.96
N GLU A 392 -16.54 0.73 17.52
CA GLU A 392 -15.37 0.81 18.41
C GLU A 392 -15.55 1.94 19.45
N LEU A 393 -16.04 3.11 19.02
CA LEU A 393 -16.43 4.19 19.93
C LEU A 393 -17.46 3.73 20.96
N ALA A 394 -18.56 3.09 20.53
CA ALA A 394 -19.63 2.64 21.43
C ALA A 394 -19.15 1.66 22.52
N ARG A 395 -18.14 0.82 22.21
CA ARG A 395 -17.58 -0.19 23.10
C ARG A 395 -16.59 0.35 24.13
N HIS A 396 -15.90 1.44 23.78
CA HIS A 396 -14.89 2.09 24.64
C HIS A 396 -15.45 3.26 25.44
N VAL A 397 -16.74 3.54 25.29
CA VAL A 397 -17.45 4.58 26.02
C VAL A 397 -18.13 3.99 27.26
N GLU A 398 -18.04 4.74 28.37
CA GLU A 398 -18.69 4.46 29.64
C GLU A 398 -19.95 5.33 29.79
N TRP A 399 -21.04 4.72 30.27
CA TRP A 399 -22.32 5.40 30.51
C TRP A 399 -22.30 6.18 31.82
N LEU A 400 -22.38 7.51 31.77
CA LEU A 400 -22.43 8.36 32.96
C LEU A 400 -23.86 8.71 33.40
N GLY A 401 -24.82 8.65 32.48
CA GLY A 401 -26.23 8.91 32.75
C GLY A 401 -26.96 9.63 31.62
N MET A 402 -28.28 9.69 31.74
CA MET A 402 -29.18 10.31 30.77
C MET A 402 -30.13 11.27 31.47
N THR A 403 -30.30 12.46 30.90
CA THR A 403 -31.37 13.40 31.22
C THR A 403 -32.35 13.48 30.06
N GLN A 404 -33.49 14.19 30.22
CA GLN A 404 -34.61 14.19 29.26
C GLN A 404 -34.23 14.53 27.80
N HIS A 405 -33.12 15.25 27.57
CA HIS A 405 -32.65 15.63 26.23
C HIS A 405 -31.13 15.49 26.04
N GLN A 406 -30.43 14.80 26.95
CA GLN A 406 -28.96 14.69 26.87
C GLN A 406 -28.44 13.37 27.45
N ILE A 407 -27.63 12.66 26.66
CA ILE A 407 -26.85 11.50 27.08
C ILE A 407 -25.42 11.94 27.39
N ARG A 408 -24.93 11.58 28.58
CA ARG A 408 -23.54 11.83 29.01
C ARG A 408 -22.75 10.53 29.01
N LEU A 409 -21.64 10.57 28.30
CA LEU A 409 -20.76 9.44 28.05
C LEU A 409 -19.33 9.84 28.42
N ARG A 410 -18.54 8.93 28.97
CA ARG A 410 -17.12 9.14 29.24
C ARG A 410 -16.28 8.30 28.29
N LEU A 411 -15.21 8.88 27.76
CA LEU A 411 -14.24 8.18 26.94
C LEU A 411 -12.84 8.35 27.54
N ALA A 412 -12.10 7.26 27.64
CA ALA A 412 -10.72 7.30 28.11
C ALA A 412 -9.85 8.12 27.14
N ARG A 413 -8.92 8.92 27.65
CA ARG A 413 -8.06 9.80 26.84
C ARG A 413 -7.29 9.08 25.72
N LYS A 414 -6.91 7.81 25.93
CA LYS A 414 -6.25 6.94 24.92
C LYS A 414 -7.09 6.75 23.65
N PHE A 415 -8.40 6.88 23.73
CA PHE A 415 -9.35 6.67 22.64
C PHE A 415 -9.90 7.97 22.04
N ALA A 416 -9.30 9.12 22.35
CA ALA A 416 -9.76 10.43 21.85
C ALA A 416 -9.86 10.53 20.32
N HIS A 417 -9.11 9.70 19.57
CA HIS A 417 -9.16 9.63 18.11
C HIS A 417 -10.52 9.14 17.56
N LEU A 418 -11.38 8.55 18.39
CA LEU A 418 -12.72 8.07 18.02
C LEU A 418 -13.83 9.13 18.16
N LEU A 419 -13.54 10.29 18.76
CA LEU A 419 -14.49 11.40 18.91
C LEU A 419 -15.14 11.90 17.60
N PRO A 420 -14.47 11.90 16.43
CA PRO A 420 -15.10 12.32 15.17
C PRO A 420 -16.34 11.50 14.76
N TYR A 421 -16.51 10.30 15.31
CA TYR A 421 -17.63 9.39 15.00
C TYR A 421 -18.83 9.56 15.94
N GLN A 422 -18.82 10.58 16.79
CA GLN A 422 -19.87 10.90 17.78
C GLN A 422 -21.25 11.13 17.15
N GLU A 423 -21.32 11.79 15.99
CA GLU A 423 -22.59 12.07 15.31
C GLU A 423 -23.26 10.80 14.79
N ASN A 424 -22.48 9.85 14.25
CA ASN A 424 -23.01 8.57 13.79
C ASN A 424 -23.55 7.73 14.95
N LEU A 425 -22.90 7.82 16.12
CA LEU A 425 -23.39 7.17 17.35
C LEU A 425 -24.69 7.83 17.84
N ARG A 426 -24.79 9.17 17.77
CA ARG A 426 -26.02 9.91 18.10
C ARG A 426 -27.17 9.50 17.20
N THR A 427 -26.98 9.48 15.88
CA THR A 427 -28.01 9.06 14.91
C THR A 427 -28.47 7.62 15.14
N GLY A 428 -27.54 6.71 15.47
CA GLY A 428 -27.88 5.34 15.86
C GLY A 428 -28.77 5.29 17.10
N LEU A 429 -28.43 6.06 18.14
CA LEU A 429 -29.20 6.12 19.39
C LEU A 429 -30.59 6.74 19.21
N GLU A 430 -30.72 7.79 18.41
CA GLU A 430 -32.00 8.44 18.08
C GLU A 430 -32.94 7.46 17.36
N SER A 431 -32.41 6.61 16.48
CA SER A 431 -33.20 5.60 15.77
C SER A 431 -33.80 4.52 16.67
N VAL A 432 -33.13 4.20 17.79
CA VAL A 432 -33.56 3.15 18.73
C VAL A 432 -34.42 3.71 19.86
N LEU A 433 -34.18 4.95 20.28
CA LEU A 433 -34.86 5.59 21.40
C LEU A 433 -36.04 6.48 20.98
N ASP A 434 -36.27 6.67 19.68
CA ASP A 434 -37.37 7.45 19.09
C ASP A 434 -37.54 8.84 19.74
N CYS A 435 -36.41 9.50 20.00
CA CYS A 435 -36.35 10.83 20.58
C CYS A 435 -35.12 11.61 20.11
N ASP A 436 -35.26 12.93 19.97
CA ASP A 436 -34.14 13.84 19.69
C ASP A 436 -33.24 13.98 20.93
N LEU A 437 -31.97 13.60 20.81
CA LEU A 437 -31.04 13.50 21.94
C LEU A 437 -29.73 14.23 21.64
N ARG A 438 -29.24 15.03 22.58
CA ARG A 438 -27.88 15.57 22.51
C ARG A 438 -26.90 14.61 23.16
N LEU A 439 -25.87 14.21 22.43
CA LEU A 439 -24.83 13.34 22.95
C LEU A 439 -23.61 14.18 23.36
N SER A 440 -23.15 14.04 24.59
CA SER A 440 -21.93 14.71 25.09
C SER A 440 -20.94 13.68 25.63
N ILE A 441 -19.76 13.62 25.01
CA ILE A 441 -18.66 12.72 25.41
C ILE A 441 -17.60 13.53 26.17
N GLU A 442 -17.33 13.17 27.41
CA GLU A 442 -16.30 13.77 28.25
C GLU A 442 -15.03 12.90 28.26
N LEU A 443 -13.87 13.52 28.13
CA LEU A 443 -12.57 12.83 28.22
C LEU A 443 -12.11 12.75 29.67
N GLY A 444 -12.08 11.55 30.23
CA GLY A 444 -11.72 11.30 31.64
C GLY A 444 -10.78 10.11 31.80
N ASP A 445 -10.30 9.90 33.03
CA ASP A 445 -9.60 8.68 33.42
C ASP A 445 -10.63 7.55 33.66
N GLU A 446 -10.26 6.30 33.37
CA GLU A 446 -11.16 5.13 33.43
C GLU A 446 -11.51 4.80 34.88
N GLU A 447 -12.74 5.08 35.30
CA GLU A 447 -13.22 4.81 36.67
C GLU A 447 -14.38 3.79 36.72
N GLY A 448 -15.04 3.47 35.60
CA GLY A 448 -16.14 2.49 35.57
C GLY A 448 -16.06 1.39 34.51
N THR A 449 -17.15 0.62 34.39
CA THR A 449 -17.21 -0.65 33.66
C THR A 449 -17.60 -0.46 32.19
N SER A 450 -16.62 -0.20 31.33
CA SER A 450 -16.85 -0.23 29.88
C SER A 450 -17.12 -1.65 29.36
N VAL A 451 -17.85 -1.78 28.25
CA VAL A 451 -18.16 -3.07 27.59
C VAL A 451 -16.87 -3.80 27.21
N ALA A 452 -15.88 -3.07 26.68
CA ALA A 452 -14.56 -3.62 26.37
C ALA A 452 -13.84 -4.22 27.60
N GLN A 453 -14.02 -3.64 28.78
CA GLN A 453 -13.39 -4.12 30.02
C GLN A 453 -14.11 -5.36 30.59
N GLN A 454 -15.45 -5.43 30.49
CA GLN A 454 -16.22 -6.61 30.87
C GLN A 454 -15.92 -7.80 29.95
N GLU A 455 -15.79 -7.57 28.64
CA GLU A 455 -15.39 -8.62 27.70
C GLU A 455 -13.94 -9.06 27.92
N ALA A 456 -13.01 -8.13 28.16
CA ALA A 456 -11.61 -8.46 28.45
C ALA A 456 -11.48 -9.28 29.75
N GLN A 457 -12.25 -8.96 30.80
CA GLN A 457 -12.29 -9.75 32.02
C GLN A 457 -12.87 -11.14 31.79
N THR A 458 -13.94 -11.24 31.00
CA THR A 458 -14.58 -12.53 30.67
C THR A 458 -13.65 -13.41 29.83
N GLN A 459 -12.95 -12.84 28.85
CA GLN A 459 -11.94 -13.52 28.04
C GLN A 459 -10.72 -13.94 28.87
N ALA A 460 -10.24 -13.09 29.77
CA ALA A 460 -9.15 -13.42 30.68
C ALA A 460 -9.54 -14.59 31.62
N GLN A 461 -10.76 -14.58 32.17
CA GLN A 461 -11.27 -15.69 32.99
C GLN A 461 -11.44 -16.98 32.17
N ALA A 462 -11.93 -16.90 30.93
CA ALA A 462 -12.06 -18.05 30.04
C ALA A 462 -10.70 -18.66 29.66
N HIS A 463 -9.71 -17.81 29.35
CA HIS A 463 -8.35 -18.24 29.06
C HIS A 463 -7.69 -18.89 30.28
N GLN A 464 -7.88 -18.31 31.48
CA GLN A 464 -7.35 -18.88 32.71
C GLN A 464 -7.99 -20.24 33.04
N ARG A 465 -9.29 -20.42 32.79
CA ARG A 465 -9.97 -21.72 32.91
C ARG A 465 -9.47 -22.74 31.89
N ALA A 466 -9.19 -22.33 30.65
CA ALA A 466 -8.63 -23.20 29.62
C ALA A 466 -7.22 -23.69 30.00
N LEU A 467 -6.37 -22.81 30.53
CA LEU A 467 -5.05 -23.18 31.04
C LEU A 467 -5.12 -24.18 32.20
N GLN A 468 -6.04 -23.96 33.15
CA GLN A 468 -6.24 -24.89 34.27
C GLN A 468 -6.74 -26.26 33.81
N THR A 469 -7.62 -26.29 32.81
CA THR A 469 -8.16 -27.54 32.26
C THR A 469 -7.07 -28.34 31.53
N LEU A 470 -6.26 -27.67 30.70
CA LEU A 470 -5.12 -28.31 30.03
C LEU A 470 -4.02 -28.74 31.01
N ALA A 471 -3.80 -28.01 32.10
CA ALA A 471 -2.85 -28.43 33.13
C ALA A 471 -3.31 -29.67 33.92
N GLN A 472 -4.62 -29.89 34.02
CA GLN A 472 -5.22 -31.04 34.70
C GLN A 472 -5.54 -32.22 33.76
N ASP A 473 -5.35 -32.04 32.45
CA ASP A 473 -5.61 -33.05 31.44
C ASP A 473 -4.56 -34.20 31.51
N PRO A 474 -4.99 -35.47 31.63
CA PRO A 474 -4.09 -36.61 31.76
C PRO A 474 -3.10 -36.76 30.59
N PHE A 475 -3.49 -36.38 29.38
CA PHE A 475 -2.62 -36.43 28.21
C PHE A 475 -1.51 -35.37 28.30
N THR A 476 -1.87 -34.14 28.68
CA THR A 476 -0.89 -33.06 28.87
C THR A 476 0.10 -33.36 30.01
N GLN A 477 -0.35 -34.01 31.09
CA GLN A 477 0.55 -34.47 32.16
C GLN A 477 1.48 -35.59 31.68
N ALA A 478 0.97 -36.57 30.93
CA ALA A 478 1.80 -37.62 30.35
C ALA A 478 2.88 -37.08 29.40
N VAL A 479 2.56 -36.05 28.60
CA VAL A 479 3.54 -35.39 27.70
C VAL A 479 4.60 -34.62 28.47
N ARG A 480 4.25 -33.96 29.59
CA ARG A 480 5.24 -33.30 30.46
C ARG A 480 6.18 -34.31 31.13
N ASP A 481 5.63 -35.41 31.64
CA ASP A 481 6.38 -36.40 32.42
C ASP A 481 7.25 -37.31 31.55
N VAL A 482 6.78 -37.68 30.35
CA VAL A 482 7.50 -38.62 29.46
C VAL A 482 8.43 -37.90 28.48
N LEU A 483 8.05 -36.72 28.00
CA LEU A 483 8.75 -36.02 26.90
C LEU A 483 9.39 -34.69 27.32
N GLY A 484 9.25 -34.28 28.58
CA GLY A 484 9.83 -33.02 29.08
C GLY A 484 9.27 -31.76 28.42
N GLY A 485 8.09 -31.86 27.79
CA GLY A 485 7.47 -30.75 27.07
C GLY A 485 6.98 -29.63 28.01
N THR A 486 7.02 -28.39 27.54
CA THR A 486 6.46 -27.22 28.25
C THR A 486 5.25 -26.67 27.51
N LEU A 487 4.17 -26.39 28.24
CA LEU A 487 2.98 -25.77 27.66
C LEU A 487 3.29 -24.30 27.36
N VAL A 488 3.11 -23.88 26.10
CA VAL A 488 3.23 -22.48 25.71
C VAL A 488 1.89 -21.79 25.98
N GLU A 489 1.77 -21.17 27.15
CA GLU A 489 0.52 -20.59 27.67
C GLU A 489 -0.10 -19.55 26.71
N SER A 490 0.73 -18.78 26.00
CA SER A 490 0.29 -17.77 25.02
C SER A 490 -0.37 -18.35 23.76
N SER A 491 -0.29 -19.66 23.52
CA SER A 491 -0.89 -20.33 22.36
C SER A 491 -2.28 -20.93 22.66
N VAL A 492 -2.72 -20.90 23.91
CA VAL A 492 -3.97 -21.54 24.34
C VAL A 492 -5.17 -20.65 24.01
N LYS A 493 -6.03 -21.11 23.09
CA LYS A 493 -7.27 -20.41 22.74
C LYS A 493 -8.48 -21.11 23.41
N PRO A 494 -9.33 -20.37 24.14
CA PRO A 494 -10.57 -20.93 24.67
C PRO A 494 -11.54 -21.25 23.52
N LEU A 495 -12.19 -22.42 23.59
CA LEU A 495 -13.20 -22.81 22.59
C LEU A 495 -14.45 -21.90 22.74
N PRO A 496 -15.04 -21.44 21.62
CA PRO A 496 -16.29 -20.67 21.67
C PRO A 496 -17.41 -21.57 22.21
N GLN A 497 -18.22 -21.03 23.12
CA GLN A 497 -19.35 -21.76 23.72
C GLN A 497 -20.37 -22.12 22.63
N GLY A 498 -20.32 -23.34 22.12
CA GLY A 498 -21.21 -23.83 21.07
C GLY A 498 -20.80 -25.15 20.43
N GLU A 499 -19.52 -25.50 20.44
CA GLU A 499 -19.05 -26.78 19.92
C GLU A 499 -18.80 -27.75 21.07
N LYS A 500 -19.71 -28.72 21.23
CA LYS A 500 -19.49 -29.89 22.09
C LYS A 500 -18.35 -30.72 21.51
N SER A 501 -17.46 -31.15 22.41
CA SER A 501 -16.31 -32.05 22.19
C SER A 501 -16.60 -33.30 21.37
#